data_AF-A0A1F9DDX5-F1
#
_entry.id   AF-A0A1F9DDX5-F1
#
_cell.length_a   1.000
_cell.length_b   1.000
_cell.length_c   1.000
_cell.angle_alpha   90.00
_cell.angle_beta   90.00
_cell.angle_gamma   90.00
#
_symmetry.space_group_name_H-M   'P 1'
#
loop_
_entity.id
_entity.type
_entity.pdbx_description
1 polymer ?
#
loop_
_entity_poly.entity_id
_entity_poly.type
_entity_poly.pdbx_seq_one_letter_code
_entity_poly.pdbx_strand_id
1 'polypeptide(L)'
;MFKGDGKLYPESLTKVGFDSERIWVKHPNQDEKSILWKDLIGVAIRTTDEGPLNPDVLWILGTKEKTLVFPGGATGESNMIERLQTLPNFDNEAVISAMGSAFNNTFICWENK
;
A
#
# COMPACT_ATOMS: atom_id res chain seq x y z
N MET A 1 -1.13 24.09 23.08
CA MET A 1 -2.48 23.72 22.64
C MET A 1 -2.43 23.52 21.13
N PHE A 2 -2.20 22.28 20.69
CA PHE A 2 -2.05 21.98 19.27
C PHE A 2 -3.43 21.69 18.68
N LYS A 3 -3.82 22.50 17.70
CA LYS A 3 -5.06 22.36 16.95
C LYS A 3 -4.74 21.48 15.74
N GLY A 4 -4.86 20.17 15.90
CA GLY A 4 -4.97 19.27 14.77
C GLY A 4 -6.42 19.34 14.28
N ASP A 5 -6.62 19.62 13.00
CA ASP A 5 -7.94 19.49 12.37
C ASP A 5 -8.30 17.99 12.43
N GLY A 6 -8.99 17.59 13.50
CA GLY A 6 -9.32 16.20 13.86
C GLY A 6 -10.27 15.49 12.91
N LYS A 7 -10.06 15.62 11.60
CA LYS A 7 -10.73 14.82 10.58
C LYS A 7 -9.94 13.53 10.39
N LEU A 8 -10.51 12.44 10.88
CA LEU A 8 -10.23 11.12 10.37
C LEU A 8 -10.45 11.15 8.86
N TYR A 9 -9.41 10.92 8.06
CA TYR A 9 -9.58 10.63 6.64
C TYR A 9 -9.79 9.14 6.51
N PRO A 10 -11.00 8.66 6.16
CA PRO A 10 -11.21 7.24 5.97
C PRO A 10 -10.28 6.74 4.88
N GLU A 11 -9.52 5.69 5.18
CA GLU A 11 -8.59 5.06 4.22
C GLU A 11 -9.31 4.65 2.94
N SER A 12 -10.58 4.26 3.08
CA SER A 12 -11.50 3.92 2.00
C SER A 12 -11.73 5.03 0.97
N LEU A 13 -11.40 6.29 1.29
CA LEU A 13 -11.42 7.37 0.29
C LEU A 13 -10.26 7.25 -0.72
N THR A 14 -9.17 6.59 -0.36
CA THR A 14 -8.15 6.18 -1.34
C THR A 14 -8.71 5.04 -2.16
N LYS A 15 -8.61 5.15 -3.49
CA LYS A 15 -9.00 4.11 -4.44
C LYS A 15 -7.77 3.51 -5.06
N VAL A 16 -7.75 2.19 -5.17
CA VAL A 16 -6.68 1.45 -5.85
C VAL A 16 -7.28 0.48 -6.84
N GLY A 17 -6.52 0.17 -7.87
CA GLY A 17 -6.93 -0.82 -8.85
C GLY A 17 -5.85 -1.07 -9.88
N PHE A 18 -6.14 -2.00 -10.77
CA PHE A 18 -5.24 -2.41 -11.83
C PHE A 18 -6.04 -2.87 -13.04
N ASP A 19 -5.37 -2.88 -14.19
CA ASP A 19 -5.80 -3.55 -15.41
C ASP A 19 -4.67 -4.48 -15.91
N SER A 20 -4.74 -4.91 -17.17
CA SER A 20 -3.72 -5.78 -17.77
C SER A 20 -2.35 -5.13 -17.91
N GLU A 21 -2.26 -3.80 -17.94
CA GLU A 21 -1.02 -3.06 -18.16
C GLU A 21 -0.53 -2.33 -16.92
N ARG A 22 -1.44 -1.78 -16.10
CA ARG A 22 -1.12 -0.78 -15.09
C ARG A 22 -1.68 -1.12 -13.72
N ILE A 23 -0.99 -0.60 -12.71
CA ILE A 23 -1.46 -0.46 -11.33
C ILE A 23 -1.64 1.03 -11.06
N TRP A 24 -2.71 1.43 -10.38
CA TRP A 24 -2.98 2.83 -10.07
C TRP A 24 -3.47 3.04 -8.63
N VAL A 25 -3.21 4.23 -8.11
CA VAL A 25 -3.66 4.74 -6.81
C VAL A 25 -4.20 6.15 -7.00
N LYS A 26 -5.37 6.42 -6.44
CA LYS A 26 -5.99 7.74 -6.40
C LYS A 26 -6.34 8.11 -4.95
N HIS A 27 -5.55 9.02 -4.38
CA HIS A 27 -5.85 9.61 -3.08
C HIS A 27 -6.91 10.72 -3.21
N PRO A 28 -7.60 11.08 -2.11
CA PRO A 28 -8.55 12.18 -2.12
C PRO A 28 -7.88 13.49 -2.55
N ASN A 29 -8.51 14.22 -3.47
CA ASN A 29 -8.05 15.52 -3.96
C ASN A 29 -6.65 15.51 -4.60
N GLN A 30 -6.14 14.34 -5.01
CA GLN A 30 -4.90 14.21 -5.77
C GLN A 30 -5.18 13.62 -7.14
N ASP A 31 -4.29 13.90 -8.10
CA ASP A 31 -4.27 13.21 -9.37
C ASP A 31 -3.96 11.73 -9.19
N GLU A 32 -4.53 10.90 -10.06
CA GLU A 32 -4.22 9.48 -10.11
C GLU A 32 -2.76 9.27 -10.48
N LYS A 33 -2.10 8.36 -9.75
CA LYS A 33 -0.73 7.95 -10.03
C LYS A 33 -0.75 6.48 -10.45
N SER A 34 -0.02 6.16 -11.51
CA SER A 34 0.06 4.79 -12.03
C SER A 34 1.50 4.34 -12.31
N ILE A 35 1.72 3.03 -12.23
CA ILE A 35 2.93 2.33 -12.69
C ILE A 35 2.53 1.21 -13.64
N LEU A 36 3.44 0.76 -14.51
CA LEU A 36 3.20 -0.42 -15.34
C LEU A 36 3.56 -1.69 -14.58
N TRP A 37 2.79 -2.77 -14.77
CA TRP A 37 3.10 -4.07 -14.15
C TRP A 37 4.52 -4.55 -14.46
N LYS A 38 4.97 -4.35 -15.70
CA LYS A 38 6.32 -4.74 -16.15
C LYS A 38 7.45 -3.99 -15.44
N ASP A 39 7.16 -2.83 -14.85
CA ASP A 39 8.14 -1.99 -14.18
C ASP A 39 8.13 -2.20 -12.65
N LEU A 40 7.22 -3.04 -12.13
CA LEU A 40 7.16 -3.39 -10.72
C LEU A 40 8.40 -4.21 -10.34
N ILE A 41 9.16 -3.70 -9.37
CA ILE A 41 10.37 -4.35 -8.86
C ILE A 41 10.25 -4.77 -7.40
N GLY A 42 9.27 -4.25 -6.67
CA GLY A 42 9.11 -4.59 -5.25
C GLY A 42 7.73 -4.26 -4.70
N VAL A 43 7.33 -5.05 -3.70
CA VAL A 43 6.13 -4.84 -2.88
C VAL A 43 6.56 -4.93 -1.43
N ALA A 44 6.19 -3.93 -0.64
CA ALA A 44 6.44 -3.91 0.79
C ALA A 44 5.25 -3.37 1.56
N ILE A 45 5.18 -3.72 2.85
CA ILE A 45 4.27 -3.11 3.81
C ILE A 45 5.12 -2.35 4.82
N ARG A 46 4.79 -1.07 5.03
CA ARG A 46 5.34 -0.28 6.12
C ARG A 46 4.28 -0.14 7.21
N THR A 47 4.62 -0.54 8.43
CA THR A 47 3.79 -0.31 9.61
C THR A 47 4.23 0.93 10.36
N THR A 48 3.28 1.65 10.96
CA THR A 48 3.57 2.82 11.80
C THR A 48 2.87 2.76 13.16
N ASP A 49 3.39 3.48 14.15
CA ASP A 49 2.78 3.67 15.47
C ASP A 49 1.85 4.88 15.54
N GLU A 50 1.46 5.46 14.39
CA GLU A 50 0.64 6.68 14.28
C GLU A 50 -0.88 6.43 14.29
N GLY A 51 -1.29 5.17 14.36
CA GLY A 51 -2.69 4.77 14.51
C GLY A 51 -3.30 5.17 15.87
N PRO A 52 -4.65 5.25 15.98
CA PRO A 52 -5.65 4.94 14.97
C PRO A 52 -6.09 6.17 14.14
N LEU A 53 -5.50 7.34 14.38
CA LEU A 53 -5.91 8.57 13.68
C LEU A 53 -5.30 8.67 12.28
N ASN A 54 -4.14 8.05 12.07
CA ASN A 54 -3.47 7.92 10.77
C ASN A 54 -3.36 6.43 10.39
N PRO A 55 -3.18 6.12 9.09
CA PRO A 55 -2.95 4.75 8.64
C PRO A 55 -1.69 4.15 9.28
N ASP A 56 -1.87 3.05 10.00
CA ASP A 56 -0.79 2.27 10.63
C ASP A 56 -0.25 1.16 9.72
N VAL A 57 -0.92 0.88 8.60
CA VAL A 57 -0.48 -0.06 7.56
C VAL A 57 -0.45 0.63 6.20
N LEU A 58 0.71 0.64 5.54
CA LEU A 58 0.91 1.26 4.24
C LEU A 58 1.52 0.26 3.25
N TRP A 59 0.81 -0.03 2.16
CA TRP A 59 1.34 -0.77 1.03
C TRP A 59 2.21 0.11 0.15
N ILE A 60 3.35 -0.40 -0.27
CA ILE A 60 4.33 0.29 -1.11
C ILE A 60 4.63 -0.58 -2.33
N LEU A 61 4.38 -0.04 -3.52
CA LEU A 61 4.68 -0.66 -4.81
C LEU A 61 5.78 0.12 -5.49
N GLY A 62 6.96 -0.48 -5.64
CA GLY A 62 8.16 0.16 -6.15
C GLY A 62 8.45 -0.15 -7.62
N THR A 63 8.87 0.87 -8.36
CA THR A 63 9.61 0.76 -9.63
C THR A 63 11.01 1.35 -9.45
N LYS A 64 11.83 1.33 -10.50
CA LYS A 64 13.13 2.00 -10.49
C LYS A 64 13.04 3.53 -10.34
N GLU A 65 11.92 4.12 -10.74
CA GLU A 65 11.79 5.58 -10.84
C GLU A 65 10.88 6.18 -9.77
N LYS A 66 9.91 5.40 -9.26
CA LYS A 66 8.90 5.91 -8.31
C LYS A 66 8.26 4.81 -7.49
N THR A 67 7.52 5.22 -6.48
CA THR A 67 6.67 4.35 -5.66
C THR A 67 5.21 4.78 -5.76
N LEU A 68 4.30 3.82 -5.73
CA LEU A 68 2.90 4.03 -5.36
C LEU A 68 2.72 3.58 -3.92
N VAL A 69 2.00 4.38 -3.13
CA VAL A 69 1.73 4.06 -1.73
C VAL A 69 0.23 4.17 -1.51
N PHE A 70 -0.37 3.20 -0.82
CA PHE A 70 -1.77 3.28 -0.42
C PHE A 70 -1.96 2.70 0.99
N PRO A 71 -2.92 3.24 1.77
CA PRO A 71 -3.18 2.71 3.10
C PRO A 71 -3.91 1.37 3.04
N GLY A 72 -3.74 0.57 4.09
CA GLY A 72 -4.69 -0.50 4.39
C GLY A 72 -6.12 0.06 4.45
N GLY A 73 -7.13 -0.72 4.10
CA GLY A 73 -8.53 -0.27 4.08
C GLY A 73 -8.93 0.59 2.87
N ALA A 74 -8.04 0.78 1.88
CA ALA A 74 -8.37 1.48 0.65
C ALA A 74 -9.48 0.78 -0.17
N THR A 75 -10.31 1.54 -0.88
CA THR A 75 -11.30 0.97 -1.80
C THR A 75 -10.59 0.23 -2.93
N GLY A 76 -10.84 -1.08 -3.06
CA GLY A 76 -10.20 -1.95 -4.06
C GLY A 76 -8.98 -2.73 -3.54
N GLU A 77 -8.60 -2.53 -2.28
CA GLU A 77 -7.45 -3.20 -1.67
C GLU A 77 -7.52 -4.73 -1.79
N SER A 78 -8.66 -5.36 -1.48
CA SER A 78 -8.77 -6.82 -1.49
C SER A 78 -8.38 -7.42 -2.84
N ASN A 79 -8.91 -6.87 -3.95
CA ASN A 79 -8.56 -7.31 -5.29
C ASN A 79 -7.08 -7.06 -5.61
N MET A 80 -6.53 -5.93 -5.15
CA MET A 80 -5.11 -5.61 -5.32
C MET A 80 -4.22 -6.64 -4.62
N ILE A 81 -4.50 -6.94 -3.34
CA ILE A 81 -3.74 -7.91 -2.56
C ILE A 81 -3.82 -9.29 -3.20
N GLU A 82 -5.02 -9.76 -3.56
CA GLU A 82 -5.20 -11.05 -4.24
C GLU A 82 -4.33 -11.13 -5.50
N ARG A 83 -4.30 -10.07 -6.31
CA ARG A 83 -3.46 -10.01 -7.51
C ARG A 83 -1.96 -9.96 -7.21
N LEU A 84 -1.53 -9.24 -6.18
CA LEU A 84 -0.12 -9.19 -5.77
C LEU A 84 0.35 -10.54 -5.24
N GLN A 85 -0.50 -11.26 -4.50
CA GLN A 85 -0.21 -12.61 -3.99
C GLN A 85 -0.05 -13.66 -5.09
N THR A 86 -0.50 -13.39 -6.33
CA THR A 86 -0.21 -14.26 -7.48
C THR A 86 1.18 -14.04 -8.08
N LEU A 87 1.96 -13.05 -7.60
CA LEU A 87 3.33 -12.86 -8.07
C LEU A 87 4.19 -14.07 -7.65
N PRO A 88 5.11 -14.51 -8.52
CA PRO A 88 5.96 -15.66 -8.21
C PRO A 88 6.81 -15.37 -6.98
N ASN A 89 6.83 -16.31 -6.03
CA ASN A 89 7.56 -16.21 -4.76
C ASN A 89 7.13 -15.06 -3.85
N PHE A 90 5.87 -14.61 -3.94
CA PHE A 90 5.32 -13.65 -3.00
C PHE A 90 5.32 -14.22 -1.57
N ASP A 91 5.83 -13.45 -0.61
CA ASP A 91 5.96 -13.82 0.79
C ASP A 91 4.71 -13.41 1.57
N ASN A 92 3.81 -14.38 1.77
CA ASN A 92 2.60 -14.18 2.58
C ASN A 92 2.89 -14.14 4.08
N GLU A 93 3.99 -14.74 4.56
CA GLU A 93 4.38 -14.67 5.97
C GLU A 93 4.85 -13.26 6.34
N ALA A 94 5.49 -12.56 5.39
CA ALA A 94 5.81 -11.14 5.55
C ALA A 94 4.54 -10.28 5.71
N VAL A 95 3.46 -10.57 4.96
CA VAL A 95 2.17 -9.87 5.12
C VAL A 95 1.57 -10.15 6.49
N ILE A 96 1.51 -11.41 6.92
CA ILE A 96 0.99 -11.79 8.24
C ILE A 96 1.78 -11.10 9.36
N SER A 97 3.12 -11.09 9.24
CA SER A 97 4.01 -10.44 10.19
C SER A 97 3.78 -8.92 10.25
N ALA A 98 3.54 -8.29 9.10
CA ALA A 98 3.22 -6.86 9.03
C ALA A 98 1.90 -6.56 9.72
N MET A 99 0.83 -7.32 9.44
CA MET A 99 -0.49 -7.10 10.04
C MET A 99 -0.51 -7.30 11.56
N GLY A 100 0.45 -8.06 12.11
CA GLY A 100 0.64 -8.24 13.55
C GLY A 100 1.60 -7.26 14.21
N SER A 101 2.21 -6.33 13.45
CA SER A 101 3.22 -5.40 13.97
C SER A 101 2.59 -4.15 14.59
N ALA A 102 2.97 -3.84 15.82
CA ALA A 102 2.61 -2.59 16.51
C ALA A 102 3.75 -1.54 16.48
N PHE A 103 4.80 -1.78 15.70
CA PHE A 103 6.00 -0.94 15.66
C PHE A 103 6.28 -0.42 14.25
N ASN A 104 7.05 0.67 14.18
CA ASN A 104 7.60 1.19 12.93
C ASN A 104 8.53 0.16 12.30
N ASN A 105 8.10 -0.45 11.20
CA ASN A 105 8.87 -1.48 10.51
C ASN A 105 8.52 -1.53 9.01
N THR A 106 9.33 -2.21 8.21
CA THR A 106 9.08 -2.45 6.79
C THR A 106 9.30 -3.92 6.48
N PHE A 107 8.28 -4.55 5.89
CA PHE A 107 8.24 -5.95 5.53
C PHE A 107 8.24 -6.05 4.01
N ILE A 108 9.27 -6.66 3.45
CA ILE A 108 9.35 -6.91 2.00
C ILE A 108 8.50 -8.14 1.70
N CYS A 109 7.44 -7.97 0.91
CA CYS A 109 6.54 -9.05 0.53
C CYS A 109 6.91 -9.67 -0.81
N TRP A 110 7.59 -8.92 -1.69
CA TRP A 110 8.04 -9.42 -2.97
C TRP A 110 9.13 -8.54 -3.57
N GLU A 111 10.07 -9.15 -4.28
CA GLU A 111 11.06 -8.46 -5.10
C GLU A 111 11.24 -9.19 -6.43
N ASN A 112 11.34 -8.41 -7.51
CA ASN A 112 11.66 -8.94 -8.83
C ASN A 112 13.18 -9.17 -8.91
N LYS A 113 13.62 -10.42 -8.78
CA LYS A 113 15.03 -10.81 -8.87
C LYS A 113 15.52 -10.90 -10.32
#